data_AF-A0A3B8JVT0-F1
#
_entry.id   AF-A0A3B8JVT0-F1
#
_cell.length_a   1.000
_cell.length_b   1.000
_cell.length_c   1.000
_cell.angle_alpha   90.00
_cell.angle_beta   90.00
_cell.angle_gamma   90.00
#
_symmetry.space_group_name_H-M   'P 1'
#
loop_
_entity.id
_entity.type
_entity.pdbx_description
1 polymer ?
#
loop_
_entity_poly.entity_id
_entity_poly.type
_entity_poly.pdbx_seq_one_letter_code
_entity_poly.pdbx_strand_id
1 'polypeptide(L)'
;SDDGVKEEEFDLVVLSVGLNPPVNVQSLAEKYGLELNTHNFCQVDPFDPIETNVPGIFVSGAFQGPVDIPESVFSASGAGSKCGELLDYRRGNLAKERLYPPEEDLS
;
A
#
# COMPACT_ATOMS: atom_id res chain seq x y z
N SER A 1 -1.05 -46.76 13.69
CA SER A 1 -0.53 -46.22 12.43
C SER A 1 0.56 -45.24 12.79
N ASP A 2 1.79 -45.50 12.32
CA ASP A 2 3.00 -44.73 12.56
C ASP A 2 2.91 -43.31 11.95
N ASP A 3 2.73 -42.28 12.76
CA ASP A 3 3.23 -40.95 12.39
C ASP A 3 3.81 -40.31 13.66
N GLY A 4 5.02 -40.77 14.01
CA GLY A 4 5.88 -40.14 15.00
C GLY A 4 6.58 -38.89 14.45
N VAL A 5 7.67 -38.46 15.09
CA VAL A 5 8.50 -37.34 14.62
C VAL A 5 9.09 -37.68 13.24
N LYS A 6 9.04 -36.73 12.30
CA LYS A 6 9.69 -36.82 10.99
C LYS A 6 10.96 -35.99 11.02
N GLU A 7 12.07 -36.63 10.69
CA GLU A 7 13.40 -36.02 10.61
C GLU A 7 13.90 -36.15 9.17
N GLU A 8 14.32 -35.03 8.58
CA GLU A 8 14.86 -34.95 7.23
C GLU A 8 16.07 -34.00 7.24
N GLU A 9 17.13 -34.35 6.49
CA GLU A 9 18.35 -33.56 6.38
C GLU A 9 18.32 -32.71 5.09
N PHE A 10 18.70 -31.44 5.20
CA PHE A 10 18.78 -30.51 4.08
C PHE A 10 20.04 -29.66 4.18
N ASP A 11 20.65 -29.35 3.02
CA ASP A 11 21.79 -28.43 2.95
C ASP A 11 21.38 -26.96 3.16
N LEU A 12 20.13 -26.61 2.86
CA LEU A 12 19.57 -25.26 3.00
C LEU A 12 18.09 -25.32 3.39
N VAL A 13 17.71 -24.47 4.34
CA VAL A 13 16.32 -24.24 4.74
C VAL A 13 15.95 -22.80 4.41
N VAL A 14 14.90 -22.62 3.59
CA VAL A 14 14.36 -21.29 3.26
C VAL A 14 13.08 -21.06 4.06
N LEU A 15 13.06 -19.99 4.84
CA LEU A 15 11.88 -19.58 5.61
C LEU A 15 11.05 -18.58 4.79
N SER A 16 9.83 -18.99 4.40
CA SER A 16 8.85 -18.09 3.78
C SER A 16 8.23 -17.19 4.85
N VAL A 17 8.90 -16.08 5.16
CA VAL A 17 8.44 -15.12 6.17
C VAL A 17 7.21 -14.34 5.70
N GLY A 18 6.33 -14.02 6.64
CA GLY A 18 5.16 -13.17 6.38
C GLY A 18 5.50 -11.69 6.25
N LEU A 19 4.47 -10.89 5.94
CA LEU A 19 4.56 -9.44 5.90
C LEU A 19 4.24 -8.84 7.27
N ASN A 20 5.11 -7.93 7.71
CA ASN A 20 4.89 -7.08 8.88
C ASN A 20 4.62 -5.64 8.42
N PRO A 21 3.90 -4.85 9.22
CA PRO A 21 3.70 -3.44 8.92
C PRO A 21 5.02 -2.65 8.94
N PRO A 22 5.03 -1.42 8.37
CA PRO A 22 6.23 -0.59 8.31
C PRO A 22 6.85 -0.36 9.69
N VAL A 23 8.19 -0.35 9.77
CA VAL A 23 8.94 -0.25 11.04
C VAL A 23 8.56 1.00 11.86
N ASN A 24 8.17 2.07 11.19
CA ASN A 24 7.82 3.37 11.76
C ASN A 24 6.30 3.64 11.76
N VAL A 25 5.47 2.60 11.65
CA VAL A 25 4.02 2.74 11.48
C VAL A 25 3.35 3.54 12.59
N GLN A 26 3.87 3.51 13.82
CA GLN A 26 3.22 4.23 14.93
C GLN A 26 3.42 5.73 14.80
N SER A 27 4.64 6.15 14.42
CA SER A 27 4.93 7.55 14.13
C SER A 27 4.15 8.07 12.92
N LEU A 28 3.90 7.20 11.92
CA LEU A 28 3.09 7.54 10.76
C LEU A 28 1.62 7.75 11.17
N ALA A 29 1.09 6.81 11.96
CA ALA A 29 -0.27 6.85 12.46
C ALA A 29 -0.52 8.10 13.32
N GLU A 30 0.37 8.38 14.27
CA GLU A 30 0.30 9.59 15.11
C GLU A 30 0.37 10.88 14.29
N LYS A 31 1.27 10.94 13.31
CA LYS A 31 1.47 12.14 12.47
C LYS A 31 0.24 12.49 11.65
N TYR A 32 -0.48 11.49 11.16
CA TYR A 32 -1.63 11.67 10.27
C TYR A 32 -2.98 11.39 10.93
N GLY A 33 -3.00 11.00 12.21
CA GLY A 33 -4.22 10.66 12.95
C GLY A 33 -4.87 9.34 12.49
N LEU A 34 -4.09 8.42 11.92
CA LEU A 34 -4.61 7.15 11.41
C LEU A 34 -4.85 6.15 12.55
N GLU A 35 -5.95 5.42 12.46
CA GLU A 35 -6.19 4.26 13.30
C GLU A 35 -5.49 3.02 12.73
N LEU A 36 -4.95 2.19 13.62
CA LEU A 36 -4.30 0.93 13.27
C LEU A 36 -5.12 -0.24 13.82
N ASN A 37 -5.15 -1.34 13.10
CA ASN A 37 -5.77 -2.58 13.56
C ASN A 37 -4.89 -3.31 14.59
N THR A 38 -5.36 -4.43 15.12
CA THR A 38 -4.65 -5.24 16.14
C THR A 38 -3.31 -5.79 15.68
N HIS A 39 -3.03 -5.76 14.37
CA HIS A 39 -1.78 -6.21 13.75
C HIS A 39 -0.88 -5.04 13.32
N ASN A 40 -1.22 -3.81 13.70
CA ASN A 40 -0.53 -2.57 13.34
C ASN A 40 -0.53 -2.24 11.83
N PHE A 41 -1.48 -2.75 11.06
CA PHE A 41 -1.78 -2.26 9.71
C PHE A 41 -2.84 -1.14 9.78
N CYS A 42 -3.06 -0.44 8.66
CA CYS A 42 -4.09 0.58 8.59
C CYS A 42 -5.46 -0.02 8.92
N GLN A 43 -6.21 0.61 9.82
CA GLN A 43 -7.61 0.29 10.03
C GLN A 43 -8.41 0.83 8.84
N VAL A 44 -9.20 -0.03 8.20
CA VAL A 44 -10.02 0.29 7.03
C VAL A 44 -11.46 -0.21 7.23
N ASP A 45 -12.40 0.38 6.50
CA ASP A 45 -13.78 -0.12 6.45
C ASP A 45 -13.85 -1.36 5.53
N PRO A 46 -14.46 -2.49 5.96
CA PRO A 46 -14.61 -3.67 5.11
C PRO A 46 -15.38 -3.42 3.80
N PHE A 47 -16.24 -2.41 3.75
CA PHE A 47 -17.02 -2.03 2.57
C PHE A 47 -16.34 -0.95 1.72
N ASP A 48 -15.38 -0.20 2.28
CA ASP A 48 -14.51 0.72 1.55
C ASP A 48 -13.05 0.59 2.03
N PRO A 49 -12.32 -0.44 1.56
CA PRO A 49 -10.99 -0.78 2.07
C PRO A 49 -9.89 0.20 1.63
N ILE A 50 -10.26 1.29 0.95
CA ILE A 50 -9.36 2.33 0.47
C ILE A 50 -9.43 3.57 1.37
N GLU A 51 -10.58 3.82 2.00
CA GLU A 51 -10.77 4.92 2.92
C GLU A 51 -10.19 4.62 4.29
N THR A 52 -9.57 5.64 4.88
CA THR A 52 -9.09 5.59 6.26
C THR A 52 -10.09 6.28 7.18
N ASN A 53 -9.86 6.22 8.49
CA ASN A 53 -10.63 6.98 9.46
C ASN A 53 -10.49 8.51 9.29
N VAL A 54 -9.51 8.99 8.51
CA VAL A 54 -9.25 10.41 8.29
C VAL A 54 -9.74 10.83 6.90
N PRO A 55 -10.78 11.68 6.80
CA PRO A 55 -11.29 12.15 5.51
C PRO A 55 -10.20 12.81 4.64
N GLY A 56 -10.13 12.38 3.38
CA GLY A 56 -9.13 12.85 2.42
C GLY A 56 -7.77 12.17 2.50
N ILE A 57 -7.58 11.21 3.43
CA ILE A 57 -6.44 10.30 3.44
C ILE A 57 -6.92 8.91 3.00
N PHE A 58 -6.28 8.39 1.96
CA PHE A 58 -6.55 7.07 1.39
C PHE A 58 -5.34 6.17 1.55
N VAL A 59 -5.57 4.87 1.63
CA VAL A 59 -4.53 3.85 1.78
C VAL A 59 -4.53 2.88 0.60
N SER A 60 -3.36 2.37 0.22
CA SER A 60 -3.20 1.32 -0.80
C SER A 60 -2.05 0.37 -0.47
N GLY A 61 -2.09 -0.82 -1.08
CA GLY A 61 -1.03 -1.82 -0.97
C GLY A 61 -0.86 -2.42 0.42
N ALA A 62 0.36 -2.91 0.69
CA ALA A 62 0.68 -3.73 1.86
C ALA A 62 0.46 -3.08 3.23
N PHE A 63 0.19 -1.77 3.29
CA PHE A 63 -0.18 -1.13 4.55
C PHE A 63 -1.66 -1.38 4.94
N GLN A 64 -2.52 -1.78 3.99
CA GLN A 64 -3.87 -2.27 4.30
C GLN A 64 -3.83 -3.64 4.99
N GLY A 65 -2.76 -4.41 4.76
CA GLY A 65 -2.57 -5.76 5.24
C GLY A 65 -1.71 -6.57 4.26
N PRO A 66 -1.40 -7.84 4.56
CA PRO A 66 -0.68 -8.71 3.64
C PRO A 66 -1.48 -8.94 2.37
N VAL A 67 -1.03 -8.36 1.26
CA VAL A 67 -1.67 -8.43 -0.07
C VAL A 67 -0.62 -8.75 -1.13
N ASP A 68 -1.07 -9.23 -2.29
CA ASP A 68 -0.20 -9.45 -3.44
C ASP A 68 0.01 -8.18 -4.30
N ILE A 69 0.84 -8.30 -5.33
CA ILE A 69 1.14 -7.18 -6.24
C ILE A 69 -0.10 -6.74 -7.02
N PRO A 70 -0.88 -7.65 -7.67
CA PRO A 70 -2.13 -7.27 -8.33
C PRO A 70 -3.09 -6.50 -7.43
N GLU A 71 -3.34 -6.95 -6.20
CA GLU A 71 -4.21 -6.27 -5.23
C GLU A 71 -3.66 -4.89 -4.83
N SER A 72 -2.34 -4.78 -4.69
CA SER A 72 -1.68 -3.50 -4.44
C SER A 72 -1.89 -2.49 -5.59
N VAL A 73 -1.81 -2.95 -6.84
CA VAL A 73 -2.05 -2.11 -8.03
C VAL A 73 -3.53 -1.72 -8.15
N PHE A 74 -4.43 -2.66 -7.85
CA PHE A 74 -5.87 -2.42 -7.84
C PHE A 74 -6.26 -1.35 -6.81
N SER A 75 -5.83 -1.51 -5.55
CA SER A 75 -6.09 -0.53 -4.49
C SER A 75 -5.47 0.84 -4.77
N ALA A 76 -4.26 0.88 -5.35
CA ALA A 76 -3.62 2.14 -5.76
C ALA A 76 -4.44 2.88 -6.83
N SER A 77 -5.01 2.15 -7.80
CA SER A 77 -5.88 2.73 -8.82
C SER A 77 -7.17 3.30 -8.20
N GLY A 78 -7.77 2.57 -7.26
CA GLY A 78 -8.96 3.03 -6.53
C GLY A 78 -8.68 4.27 -5.67
N ALA A 79 -7.56 4.29 -4.93
CA ALA A 79 -7.11 5.47 -4.18
C ALA A 79 -6.90 6.69 -5.09
N GLY A 80 -6.30 6.49 -6.26
CA GLY A 80 -6.17 7.52 -7.29
C GLY A 80 -7.52 8.05 -7.78
N SER A 81 -8.51 7.18 -7.98
CA SER A 81 -9.86 7.57 -8.37
C SER A 81 -10.55 8.42 -7.30
N LYS A 82 -10.48 8.00 -6.02
CA LYS A 82 -11.03 8.74 -4.88
C LYS A 82 -10.38 10.11 -4.70
N CYS A 83 -9.05 10.19 -4.84
CA CYS A 83 -8.33 11.46 -4.90
C CYS A 83 -8.83 12.36 -6.04
N GLY A 84 -9.06 11.78 -7.22
CA GLY A 84 -9.60 12.49 -8.38
C GLY A 84 -11.00 13.03 -8.16
N GLU A 85 -11.88 12.26 -7.52
CA GLU A 85 -13.22 12.68 -7.10
C GLU A 85 -13.15 13.84 -6.09
N LEU A 86 -12.33 13.70 -5.05
CA LEU A 86 -12.12 14.74 -4.03
C LEU A 86 -11.62 16.06 -4.64
N LEU A 87 -10.78 15.97 -5.66
CA LEU A 87 -10.14 17.11 -6.33
C LEU A 87 -10.89 17.59 -7.58
N ASP A 88 -12.12 17.12 -7.84
CA ASP A 88 -12.84 17.42 -9.07
C ASP A 88 -13.02 18.93 -9.31
N TYR A 89 -13.25 19.70 -8.24
CA TYR A 89 -13.35 21.17 -8.28
C TYR A 89 -12.08 21.89 -8.80
N ARG A 90 -10.93 21.20 -8.86
CA ARG A 90 -9.65 21.71 -9.39
C ARG A 90 -9.31 21.16 -10.77
N ARG A 91 -10.16 20.31 -11.37
CA ARG A 91 -9.89 19.69 -12.66
C ARG A 91 -9.56 20.76 -13.71
N GLY A 92 -8.43 20.61 -14.39
CA GLY A 92 -7.94 21.56 -15.41
C GLY A 92 -7.26 22.82 -14.88
N ASN A 93 -7.42 23.18 -13.60
CA ASN A 93 -6.91 24.46 -13.05
C ASN A 93 -5.42 24.46 -12.72
N LEU A 94 -4.78 23.29 -12.66
CA LEU A 94 -3.35 23.12 -12.35
C LEU A 94 -2.56 22.43 -13.47
N ALA A 95 -3.19 22.21 -14.62
CA ALA A 95 -2.50 21.66 -15.79
C ALA A 95 -1.45 22.67 -16.28
N LYS A 96 -0.21 22.21 -16.44
CA LYS A 96 0.88 22.99 -17.07
C LYS A 96 1.26 22.32 -18.37
N GLU A 97 1.61 23.12 -19.36
CA GLU A 97 2.16 22.61 -20.61
C GLU A 97 3.46 21.85 -20.32
N ARG A 98 3.61 20.67 -20.93
CA ARG A 98 4.81 19.85 -20.77
C ARG A 98 5.93 20.45 -21.60
N LEU A 99 6.86 21.13 -20.94
CA LEU A 99 8.10 21.59 -21.54
C LEU A 99 9.05 20.39 -21.65
N TYR A 100 9.21 19.85 -22.85
CA TYR A 100 10.25 18.86 -23.11
C TYR A 100 11.61 19.56 -23.18
N PRO A 101 12.69 18.97 -22.61
CA PRO A 101 14.03 19.48 -22.84
C PRO A 101 14.33 19.44 -24.36
N PRO A 102 15.17 20.34 -24.88
CA PRO A 102 15.67 20.23 -26.24
C PRO A 102 16.37 18.89 -26.41
N GLU A 103 16.20 18.27 -27.59
CA GLU A 103 16.89 17.04 -27.95
C GLU A 103 18.41 17.30 -27.92
N GLU A 104 19.14 16.51 -27.15
CA GLU A 104 20.61 16.52 -27.17
C GLU A 104 21.08 15.58 -28.28
N ASP A 105 21.88 16.09 -29.20
CA ASP A 105 22.55 15.30 -30.23
C ASP A 105 23.67 14.48 -29.57
N LEU A 106 23.46 13.16 -29.46
CA LEU A 106 24.42 12.21 -28.87
C LEU A 106 25.33 11.54 -29.93
N SER A 107 25.57 12.22 -31.06
CA SER A 107 26.49 11.74 -32.09
C SER A 107 27.97 11.73 -31.69
#